data_AF-A0A349MYI7-F1
#
_entry.id   AF-A0A349MYI7-F1
#
_cell.length_a   1.000
_cell.length_b   1.000
_cell.length_c   1.000
_cell.angle_alpha   90.00
_cell.angle_beta   90.00
_cell.angle_gamma   90.00
#
_symmetry.space_group_name_H-M   'P 1'
#
loop_
_entity.id
_entity.type
_entity.pdbx_description
1 polymer ?
#
loop_
_entity_poly.entity_id
_entity_poly.type
_entity_poly.pdbx_seq_one_letter_code
_entity_poly.pdbx_strand_id
1 'polypeptide(L)'
;MLIAENISTGKLVSANLGQKSVRYRCPGCQHLVQLRHGAIRQPYFAHERFAHCETFSEGETGEHLLGKQQLAQWLSQQGNQVVLEQKLTALHQRPDLLINGKVAVEFQCSPIGLQRLSERVNGYRQHGLQQLWLLGAPYLPKQRLVLTKVGKFLRWQKRGEMCLLFWDTKRQLLLLLHHLGQAGLLPIRYEQITFSSWQDWQQWRQSVESGCSVCVTSAQAKHQQQSIAFGLHHRQPNFLRWQAQCYLSGTNLMQLPQWVLGDVFETPISSNSPLDWRVPLYLWWRKHPLATARQCQFAWTRIGLPQIKWLPNMVLSDMNVQKRITTRLFQNFFNATHLNRLL
;
A
#
# COMPACT_ATOMS: atom_id res chain seq x y z
N MET A 1 -21.81 13.08 1.43
CA MET A 1 -22.13 12.13 0.35
C MET A 1 -22.61 12.89 -0.86
N LEU A 2 -22.40 12.32 -2.04
CA LEU A 2 -22.87 12.90 -3.29
C LEU A 2 -24.26 12.40 -3.69
N ILE A 3 -24.71 11.26 -3.18
CA ILE A 3 -26.03 10.68 -3.50
C ILE A 3 -26.86 10.47 -2.22
N ALA A 4 -28.14 10.83 -2.24
CA ALA A 4 -29.09 10.51 -1.17
C ALA A 4 -30.45 10.08 -1.74
N GLU A 5 -31.25 9.38 -0.94
CA GLU A 5 -32.60 8.96 -1.34
C GLU A 5 -33.60 10.07 -0.99
N ASN A 6 -34.40 10.50 -1.97
CA ASN A 6 -35.53 11.38 -1.73
C ASN A 6 -36.66 10.58 -1.06
N ILE A 7 -37.08 11.00 0.12
CA ILE A 7 -38.04 10.25 0.95
C ILE A 7 -39.42 10.16 0.29
N SER A 8 -39.87 11.18 -0.45
CA SER A 8 -41.21 11.17 -1.05
C SER A 8 -41.30 10.30 -2.30
N THR A 9 -40.21 10.18 -3.06
CA THR A 9 -40.20 9.45 -4.34
C THR A 9 -39.50 8.11 -4.27
N GLY A 10 -38.73 7.84 -3.20
CA GLY A 10 -37.85 6.68 -3.07
C GLY A 10 -36.67 6.68 -4.06
N LYS A 11 -36.48 7.73 -4.85
CA LYS A 11 -35.43 7.79 -5.88
C LYS A 11 -34.11 8.30 -5.30
N LEU A 12 -33.00 7.74 -5.78
CA LEU A 12 -31.67 8.29 -5.52
C LEU A 12 -31.46 9.58 -6.32
N VAL A 13 -30.97 10.61 -5.65
CA VAL A 13 -30.77 11.95 -6.18
C VAL A 13 -29.32 12.39 -5.91
N SER A 14 -28.68 12.93 -6.93
CA SER A 14 -27.36 13.58 -6.79
C SER A 14 -27.49 14.92 -6.09
N ALA A 15 -26.51 15.27 -5.25
CA ALA A 15 -26.49 16.53 -4.50
C ALA A 15 -26.56 17.76 -5.42
N ASN A 16 -26.03 17.65 -6.65
CA ASN A 16 -26.11 18.71 -7.67
C ASN A 16 -27.54 18.94 -8.19
N LEU A 17 -28.41 17.93 -8.12
CA LEU A 17 -29.81 17.99 -8.54
C LEU A 17 -30.77 18.07 -7.33
N GLY A 18 -30.23 18.13 -6.12
CA GLY A 18 -31.01 18.18 -4.89
C GLY A 18 -31.68 19.53 -4.66
N GLN A 19 -32.80 19.54 -3.95
CA GLN A 19 -33.55 20.74 -3.60
C GLN A 19 -33.62 20.87 -2.08
N LYS A 20 -33.31 22.06 -1.53
CA LYS A 20 -33.28 22.27 -0.07
C LYS A 20 -34.63 22.05 0.63
N SER A 21 -35.74 22.22 -0.10
CA SER A 21 -37.11 21.99 0.41
C SER A 21 -37.46 20.50 0.55
N VAL A 22 -36.69 19.61 -0.08
CA VAL A 22 -36.94 18.17 -0.07
C VAL A 22 -36.20 17.51 1.10
N ARG A 23 -36.87 16.52 1.72
CA ARG A 23 -36.24 15.68 2.74
C ARG A 23 -35.55 14.49 2.10
N TYR A 24 -34.31 14.25 2.52
CA TYR A 24 -33.49 13.15 2.04
C TYR A 24 -33.08 12.25 3.19
N ARG A 25 -32.84 10.97 2.87
CA ARG A 25 -32.23 10.00 3.77
C ARG A 25 -31.01 9.35 3.14
N CYS A 26 -30.08 8.93 3.98
CA CYS A 26 -28.92 8.16 3.55
C CYS A 26 -29.36 6.76 3.09
N PRO A 27 -29.08 6.31 1.86
CA PRO A 27 -29.45 4.96 1.44
C PRO A 27 -28.73 3.86 2.24
N GLY A 28 -27.58 4.18 2.87
CA GLY A 28 -26.83 3.28 3.73
C GLY A 28 -27.55 2.99 5.05
N CYS A 29 -27.61 4.00 5.93
CA CYS A 29 -28.13 3.88 7.29
C CYS A 29 -29.58 4.33 7.47
N GLN A 30 -30.25 4.81 6.41
CA GLN A 30 -31.63 5.30 6.41
C GLN A 30 -31.91 6.54 7.29
N HIS A 31 -30.89 7.10 7.95
CA HIS A 31 -31.02 8.34 8.71
C HIS A 31 -31.16 9.57 7.80
N LEU A 32 -31.78 10.63 8.33
CA LEU A 32 -31.97 11.89 7.62
C LEU A 32 -30.62 12.54 7.28
N VAL A 33 -30.58 13.16 6.09
CA VAL A 33 -29.45 13.95 5.62
C VAL A 33 -29.93 15.28 5.07
N GLN A 34 -29.14 16.32 5.29
CA GLN A 34 -29.41 17.68 4.84
C GLN A 34 -28.57 18.01 3.63
N LEU A 35 -29.20 18.56 2.58
CA LEU A 35 -28.48 19.12 1.44
C LEU A 35 -27.74 20.40 1.86
N ARG A 36 -26.41 20.34 1.83
CA ARG A 36 -25.53 21.49 2.01
C ARG A 36 -25.14 22.00 0.63
N HIS A 37 -25.54 23.23 0.35
CA HIS A 37 -25.28 23.92 -0.90
C HIS A 37 -24.91 25.37 -0.58
N GLY A 38 -23.68 25.75 -0.87
CA GLY A 38 -23.14 27.10 -0.68
C GLY A 38 -22.41 27.58 -1.93
N ALA A 39 -22.10 28.88 -2.01
CA ALA A 39 -21.48 29.47 -3.20
C ALA A 39 -20.06 28.94 -3.50
N ILE A 40 -19.34 28.50 -2.46
CA ILE A 40 -17.92 28.09 -2.56
C ILE A 40 -17.75 26.57 -2.54
N ARG A 41 -18.58 25.86 -1.76
CA ARG A 41 -18.45 24.42 -1.56
C ARG A 41 -19.43 23.69 -2.46
N GLN A 42 -18.93 22.68 -3.18
CA GLN A 42 -19.74 21.78 -3.98
C GLN A 42 -20.94 21.25 -3.18
N PRO A 43 -22.10 21.02 -3.81
CA PRO A 43 -23.25 20.46 -3.14
C PRO A 43 -22.96 19.07 -2.58
N TYR A 44 -23.38 18.80 -1.35
CA TYR A 44 -23.27 17.47 -0.73
C TYR A 44 -24.39 17.26 0.30
N PHE A 45 -24.73 16.01 0.56
CA PHE A 45 -25.60 15.67 1.68
C PHE A 45 -24.76 15.40 2.93
N ALA A 46 -25.18 15.97 4.05
CA ALA A 46 -24.56 15.81 5.35
C ALA A 46 -25.54 15.13 6.31
N HIS A 47 -25.07 14.13 7.07
CA HIS A 47 -25.87 13.60 8.18
C HIS A 47 -26.10 14.67 9.25
N GLU A 48 -27.25 14.59 9.92
CA GLU A 48 -27.47 15.36 11.14
C GLU A 48 -26.52 14.86 12.25
N ARG A 49 -26.12 15.75 13.17
CA ARG A 49 -25.14 15.42 14.21
C ARG A 49 -25.61 14.17 14.99
N PHE A 50 -24.67 13.27 15.32
CA PHE A 50 -24.87 12.03 16.08
C PHE A 50 -25.56 10.86 15.35
N ALA A 51 -25.84 10.94 14.05
CA ALA A 51 -26.26 9.75 13.30
C ALA A 51 -25.06 8.78 13.14
N HIS A 52 -25.10 7.65 13.84
CA HIS A 52 -24.15 6.56 13.62
C HIS A 52 -24.40 5.93 12.25
N CYS A 53 -23.54 6.26 11.28
CA CYS A 53 -23.56 5.65 9.97
C CYS A 53 -22.30 4.79 9.79
N GLU A 54 -22.42 3.48 9.96
CA GLU A 54 -21.31 2.53 9.75
C GLU A 54 -20.82 2.53 8.30
N THR A 55 -21.70 2.90 7.37
CA THR A 55 -21.36 3.11 5.96
C THR A 55 -20.54 4.39 5.73
N PHE A 56 -20.44 5.27 6.74
CA PHE A 56 -19.96 6.65 6.63
C PHE A 56 -19.10 7.07 7.83
N SER A 57 -18.44 6.12 8.49
CA SER A 57 -17.66 6.34 9.72
C SER A 57 -16.49 7.32 9.56
N GLU A 58 -16.26 7.85 8.37
CA GLU A 58 -15.22 8.82 8.07
C GLU A 58 -15.88 10.15 7.66
N GLY A 59 -15.58 11.23 8.38
CA GLY A 59 -16.04 12.56 8.01
C GLY A 59 -15.49 12.93 6.63
N GLU A 60 -16.36 12.96 5.61
CA GLU A 60 -15.93 13.27 4.26
C GLU A 60 -15.34 14.67 4.18
N THR A 61 -14.10 14.76 3.72
CA THR A 61 -13.43 16.03 3.47
C THR A 61 -13.87 16.61 2.13
N GLY A 62 -13.64 17.91 1.93
CA GLY A 62 -13.88 18.53 0.62
C GLY A 62 -13.07 17.89 -0.50
N GLU A 63 -11.85 17.42 -0.20
CA GLU A 63 -11.03 16.66 -1.14
C GLU A 63 -11.66 15.33 -1.51
N HIS A 64 -12.17 14.58 -0.53
CA HIS A 64 -12.81 13.28 -0.76
C HIS A 64 -13.99 13.42 -1.72
N LEU A 65 -14.90 14.36 -1.45
CA LEU A 65 -16.04 14.66 -2.32
C LEU A 65 -15.59 15.05 -3.73
N LEU A 66 -14.62 15.95 -3.84
CA LEU A 66 -14.10 16.43 -5.13
C LEU A 66 -13.49 15.29 -5.94
N GLY A 67 -12.63 14.48 -5.31
CA GLY A 67 -11.97 13.37 -5.99
C GLY A 67 -12.96 12.32 -6.48
N LYS A 68 -14.02 12.01 -5.73
CA LYS A 68 -15.08 11.09 -6.21
C LYS A 68 -15.78 11.60 -7.45
N GLN A 69 -16.15 12.88 -7.46
CA GLN A 69 -16.78 13.50 -8.62
C GLN A 69 -15.84 13.50 -9.82
N GLN A 70 -14.59 13.92 -9.64
CA GLN A 70 -13.58 13.94 -10.69
C GLN A 70 -13.33 12.54 -11.25
N LEU A 71 -13.15 11.54 -10.40
CA LEU A 71 -12.96 10.15 -10.81
C LEU A 71 -14.16 9.63 -11.59
N ALA A 72 -15.38 9.92 -11.14
CA ALA A 72 -16.58 9.50 -11.84
C ALA A 72 -16.66 10.12 -13.23
N GLN A 73 -16.43 11.43 -13.34
CA GLN A 73 -16.39 12.13 -14.62
C GLN A 73 -15.28 11.58 -15.53
N TRP A 74 -14.05 11.48 -15.02
CA TRP A 74 -12.88 11.02 -15.76
C TRP A 74 -13.07 9.61 -16.32
N LEU A 75 -13.61 8.68 -15.53
CA LEU A 75 -13.91 7.31 -15.96
C LEU A 75 -15.07 7.27 -16.96
N SER A 76 -16.11 8.08 -16.76
CA SER A 76 -17.32 8.09 -17.60
C SER A 76 -17.04 8.67 -18.99
N GLN A 77 -16.24 9.74 -19.08
CA GLN A 77 -15.78 10.33 -20.34
C GLN A 77 -15.01 9.35 -21.23
N GLN A 78 -14.50 8.27 -20.64
CA GLN A 78 -13.75 7.23 -21.31
C GLN A 78 -14.59 5.97 -21.60
N GLY A 79 -15.92 6.09 -21.54
CA GLY A 79 -16.86 5.05 -21.93
C GLY A 79 -17.19 4.03 -20.83
N ASN A 80 -16.75 4.23 -19.60
CA ASN A 80 -17.12 3.35 -18.49
C ASN A 80 -18.50 3.72 -17.93
N GLN A 81 -19.30 2.71 -17.57
CA GLN A 81 -20.48 2.91 -16.75
C GLN A 81 -20.04 3.09 -15.30
N VAL A 82 -20.29 4.27 -14.73
CA VAL A 82 -19.87 4.59 -13.37
C VAL A 82 -21.08 4.94 -12.51
N VAL A 83 -21.23 4.24 -11.39
CA VAL A 83 -22.26 4.53 -10.39
C VAL A 83 -21.59 5.03 -9.12
N LEU A 84 -21.88 6.26 -8.73
CA LEU A 84 -21.42 6.85 -7.47
C LEU A 84 -22.17 6.22 -6.29
N GLU A 85 -21.42 5.88 -5.23
CA GLU A 85 -21.98 5.52 -3.93
C GLU A 85 -23.07 4.42 -4.00
N GLN A 86 -22.89 3.42 -4.88
CA GLN A 86 -23.85 2.34 -5.03
C GLN A 86 -23.93 1.49 -3.76
N LYS A 87 -25.12 1.37 -3.18
CA LYS A 87 -25.35 0.46 -2.05
C LYS A 87 -25.25 -0.99 -2.54
N LEU A 88 -24.32 -1.75 -1.99
CA LEU A 88 -24.19 -3.18 -2.19
C LEU A 88 -24.78 -3.88 -0.98
N THR A 89 -26.10 -4.07 -1.00
CA THR A 89 -26.89 -4.53 0.16
C THR A 89 -26.40 -5.86 0.72
N ALA A 90 -26.09 -6.83 -0.15
CA ALA A 90 -25.58 -8.15 0.25
C ALA A 90 -24.25 -8.08 1.03
N LEU A 91 -23.48 -7.01 0.84
CA LEU A 91 -22.19 -6.79 1.48
C LEU A 91 -22.25 -5.82 2.66
N HIS A 92 -23.39 -5.16 2.88
CA HIS A 92 -23.49 -3.99 3.75
C HIS A 92 -22.40 -2.93 3.48
N GLN A 93 -21.98 -2.82 2.21
CA GLN A 93 -20.91 -1.94 1.76
C GLN A 93 -21.40 -0.96 0.71
N ARG A 94 -20.63 0.10 0.55
CA ARG A 94 -20.86 1.15 -0.44
C ARG A 94 -19.50 1.66 -0.88
N PRO A 95 -19.00 1.24 -2.05
CA PRO A 95 -17.80 1.84 -2.62
C PRO A 95 -18.10 3.29 -3.01
N ASP A 96 -17.06 4.10 -3.08
CA ASP A 96 -17.18 5.46 -3.57
C ASP A 96 -17.64 5.49 -5.04
N LEU A 97 -17.15 4.55 -5.84
CA LEU A 97 -17.59 4.32 -7.23
C LEU A 97 -17.70 2.83 -7.54
N LEU A 98 -18.67 2.44 -8.36
CA LEU A 98 -18.74 1.13 -8.99
C LEU A 98 -18.60 1.29 -10.51
N ILE A 99 -17.56 0.67 -11.09
CA ILE A 99 -17.29 0.70 -12.53
C ILE A 99 -17.80 -0.59 -13.16
N ASN A 100 -18.66 -0.46 -14.19
CA ASN A 100 -19.19 -1.54 -15.01
C ASN A 100 -19.78 -2.72 -14.19
N GLY A 101 -20.27 -2.45 -12.98
CA GLY A 101 -20.75 -3.47 -12.04
C GLY A 101 -19.68 -4.43 -11.50
N LYS A 102 -18.38 -4.21 -11.78
CA LYS A 102 -17.30 -5.18 -11.56
C LYS A 102 -16.16 -4.66 -10.69
N VAL A 103 -15.90 -3.36 -10.68
CA VAL A 103 -14.77 -2.77 -9.96
C VAL A 103 -15.28 -1.77 -8.93
N ALA A 104 -15.14 -2.11 -7.65
CA ALA A 104 -15.37 -1.22 -6.52
C ALA A 104 -14.14 -0.34 -6.32
N VAL A 105 -14.31 0.98 -6.49
CA VAL A 105 -13.26 1.97 -6.25
C VAL A 105 -13.51 2.68 -4.93
N GLU A 106 -12.44 2.82 -4.16
CA GLU A 106 -12.40 3.54 -2.89
C GLU A 106 -11.42 4.70 -3.04
N PHE A 107 -11.85 5.92 -2.77
CA PHE A 107 -10.97 7.07 -2.72
C PHE A 107 -10.71 7.44 -1.26
N GLN A 108 -9.48 7.26 -0.79
CA GLN A 108 -9.17 7.37 0.64
C GLN A 108 -8.38 8.63 0.95
N CYS A 109 -9.00 9.57 1.67
CA CYS A 109 -8.36 10.80 2.16
C CYS A 109 -8.12 10.81 3.67
N SER A 110 -8.88 10.04 4.45
CA SER A 110 -8.79 9.96 5.92
C SER A 110 -8.09 8.68 6.39
N PRO A 111 -7.66 8.57 7.65
CA PRO A 111 -7.19 7.30 8.22
C PRO A 111 -8.32 6.26 8.33
N ILE A 112 -8.09 5.06 7.78
CA ILE A 112 -8.96 3.88 7.95
C ILE A 112 -8.26 2.81 8.82
N GLY A 113 -8.96 2.16 9.73
CA GLY A 113 -8.43 1.04 10.50
C GLY A 113 -8.10 -0.18 9.62
N LEU A 114 -7.08 -0.97 10.00
CA LEU A 114 -6.72 -2.19 9.25
C LEU A 114 -7.88 -3.21 9.20
N GLN A 115 -8.55 -3.41 10.33
CA GLN A 115 -9.71 -4.30 10.42
C GLN A 115 -10.81 -3.88 9.44
N ARG A 116 -11.18 -2.59 9.45
CA ARG A 116 -12.20 -2.03 8.55
C ARG A 116 -11.81 -2.14 7.07
N LEU A 117 -10.54 -1.89 6.75
CA LEU A 117 -10.01 -2.10 5.40
C LEU A 117 -10.16 -3.57 4.97
N SER A 118 -9.81 -4.50 5.86
CA SER A 118 -9.90 -5.94 5.60
C SER A 118 -11.34 -6.41 5.38
N GLU A 119 -12.29 -5.95 6.19
CA GLU A 119 -13.72 -6.20 6.02
C GLU A 119 -14.20 -5.78 4.62
N ARG A 120 -13.82 -4.57 4.18
CA ARG A 120 -14.17 -4.04 2.86
C ARG A 120 -13.59 -4.90 1.74
N VAL A 121 -12.28 -5.14 1.79
CA VAL A 121 -11.58 -5.96 0.79
C VAL A 121 -12.16 -7.37 0.69
N ASN A 122 -12.47 -8.00 1.83
CA ASN A 122 -13.03 -9.34 1.87
C ASN A 122 -14.46 -9.38 1.35
N GLY A 123 -15.29 -8.40 1.70
CA GLY A 123 -16.64 -8.27 1.16
C GLY A 123 -16.62 -8.23 -0.37
N TYR A 124 -15.89 -7.29 -0.96
CA TYR A 124 -15.78 -7.21 -2.42
C TYR A 124 -15.32 -8.54 -3.05
N ARG A 125 -14.28 -9.17 -2.47
CA ARG A 125 -13.73 -10.43 -2.98
C ARG A 125 -14.76 -11.56 -2.97
N GLN A 126 -15.51 -11.73 -1.87
CA GLN A 126 -16.50 -12.81 -1.72
C GLN A 126 -17.64 -12.70 -2.74
N HIS A 127 -17.90 -11.51 -3.27
CA HIS A 127 -18.94 -11.25 -4.26
C HIS A 127 -18.39 -11.05 -5.67
N GLY A 128 -17.15 -11.48 -5.94
CA GLY A 128 -16.55 -11.44 -7.27
C GLY A 128 -16.21 -10.04 -7.78
N LEU A 129 -16.19 -9.03 -6.91
CA LEU A 129 -15.84 -7.66 -7.25
C LEU A 129 -14.33 -7.45 -7.14
N GLN A 130 -13.76 -6.80 -8.16
CA GLN A 130 -12.40 -6.27 -8.07
C GLN A 130 -12.41 -5.01 -7.21
N GLN A 131 -11.38 -4.82 -6.40
CA GLN A 131 -11.24 -3.65 -5.55
C GLN A 131 -10.06 -2.78 -6.00
N LEU A 132 -10.24 -1.46 -5.93
CA LEU A 132 -9.22 -0.47 -6.28
C LEU A 132 -9.21 0.67 -5.26
N TRP A 133 -8.19 0.73 -4.42
CA TRP A 133 -7.95 1.88 -3.54
C TRP A 133 -7.11 2.93 -4.24
N LEU A 134 -7.63 4.15 -4.29
CA LEU A 134 -6.94 5.37 -4.73
C LEU A 134 -6.72 6.24 -3.50
N LEU A 135 -5.49 6.68 -3.28
CA LEU A 135 -5.12 7.49 -2.12
C LEU A 135 -5.11 8.99 -2.47
N GLY A 136 -5.63 9.82 -1.57
CA GLY A 136 -5.61 11.29 -1.71
C GLY A 136 -4.33 11.95 -1.20
N ALA A 137 -4.28 13.28 -1.26
CA ALA A 137 -3.14 14.09 -0.89
C ALA A 137 -2.59 13.85 0.54
N PRO A 138 -3.41 13.54 1.57
CA PRO A 138 -2.89 13.24 2.89
C PRO A 138 -1.92 12.06 2.88
N TYR A 139 -2.08 11.10 1.98
CA TYR A 139 -1.24 9.92 1.87
C TYR A 139 -0.01 10.10 0.97
N LEU A 140 0.06 11.18 0.19
CA LEU A 140 1.20 11.43 -0.70
C LEU A 140 2.50 11.52 0.12
N PRO A 141 3.59 10.89 -0.36
CA PRO A 141 4.90 11.05 0.25
C PRO A 141 5.32 12.52 0.21
N LYS A 142 5.74 13.07 1.36
CA LYS A 142 6.36 14.41 1.40
C LYS A 142 7.86 14.31 1.11
N GLN A 143 8.60 13.70 2.04
CA GLN A 143 10.04 13.44 1.92
C GLN A 143 10.34 11.95 1.69
N ARG A 144 9.56 11.07 2.32
CA ARG A 144 9.73 9.62 2.25
C ARG A 144 8.39 8.91 2.33
N LEU A 145 8.33 7.69 1.78
CA LEU A 145 7.19 6.80 1.91
C LEU A 145 7.15 6.19 3.32
N VAL A 146 6.01 6.33 4.02
CA VAL A 146 5.84 5.85 5.39
C VAL A 146 4.89 4.65 5.44
N LEU A 147 5.44 3.43 5.56
CA LEU A 147 4.65 2.19 5.48
C LEU A 147 3.58 2.04 6.55
N THR A 148 3.76 2.56 7.75
CA THR A 148 2.71 2.51 8.78
C THR A 148 1.44 3.24 8.33
N LYS A 149 1.58 4.22 7.43
CA LYS A 149 0.47 4.99 6.87
C LYS A 149 -0.13 4.33 5.63
N VAL A 150 0.71 3.98 4.64
CA VAL A 150 0.26 3.53 3.31
C VAL A 150 0.32 2.03 3.10
N GLY A 151 1.05 1.30 3.95
CA GLY A 151 1.45 -0.08 3.72
C GLY A 151 0.26 -1.01 3.48
N LYS A 152 -0.82 -0.80 4.24
CA LYS A 152 -2.09 -1.54 4.12
C LYS A 152 -2.80 -1.41 2.76
N PHE A 153 -2.45 -0.40 1.94
CA PHE A 153 -3.01 -0.19 0.61
C PHE A 153 -2.11 -0.71 -0.52
N LEU A 154 -0.91 -1.21 -0.20
CA LEU A 154 -0.04 -1.81 -1.21
C LEU A 154 -0.76 -2.95 -1.95
N ARG A 155 -0.56 -3.02 -3.25
CA ARG A 155 -1.16 -4.06 -4.09
C ARG A 155 -0.13 -4.66 -5.02
N TRP A 156 -0.28 -5.96 -5.25
CA TRP A 156 0.48 -6.67 -6.27
C TRP A 156 -0.09 -6.40 -7.65
N GLN A 157 0.78 -6.01 -8.57
CA GLN A 157 0.50 -5.96 -9.99
C GLN A 157 0.67 -7.36 -10.61
N LYS A 158 0.07 -7.57 -11.78
CA LYS A 158 0.20 -8.84 -12.53
C LYS A 158 1.67 -9.16 -12.86
N ARG A 159 2.51 -8.12 -13.01
CA ARG A 159 3.96 -8.21 -13.22
C ARG A 159 4.75 -8.69 -12.00
N GLY A 160 4.12 -8.90 -10.85
CA GLY A 160 4.81 -9.35 -9.64
C GLY A 160 5.50 -8.22 -8.88
N GLU A 161 5.00 -6.99 -9.02
CA GLU A 161 5.54 -5.81 -8.34
C GLU A 161 4.49 -5.17 -7.45
N MET A 162 4.93 -4.58 -6.34
CA MET A 162 4.03 -3.80 -5.50
C MET A 162 3.87 -2.39 -6.04
N CYS A 163 2.67 -1.83 -5.82
CA CYS A 163 2.40 -0.45 -6.14
C CYS A 163 1.40 0.19 -5.18
N LEU A 164 1.35 1.52 -5.22
CA LEU A 164 0.31 2.35 -4.62
C LEU A 164 -0.29 3.23 -5.69
N LEU A 165 -1.60 3.43 -5.62
CA LEU A 165 -2.33 4.29 -6.55
C LEU A 165 -2.86 5.51 -5.80
N PHE A 166 -2.78 6.65 -6.47
CA PHE A 166 -3.21 7.94 -5.97
C PHE A 166 -4.07 8.63 -7.02
N TRP A 167 -5.01 9.43 -6.57
CA TRP A 167 -5.69 10.39 -7.42
C TRP A 167 -5.25 11.80 -7.02
N ASP A 168 -4.61 12.52 -7.94
CA ASP A 168 -4.25 13.91 -7.71
C ASP A 168 -5.43 14.81 -8.07
N THR A 169 -6.14 15.29 -7.05
CA THR A 169 -7.34 16.14 -7.24
C THR A 169 -7.03 17.52 -7.84
N LYS A 170 -5.78 17.99 -7.74
CA LYS A 170 -5.37 19.28 -8.31
C LYS A 170 -5.11 19.15 -9.80
N ARG A 171 -4.47 18.05 -10.21
CA ARG A 171 -4.08 17.80 -11.60
C ARG A 171 -5.08 16.92 -12.38
N GLN A 172 -6.02 16.29 -11.68
CA GLN A 172 -7.01 15.35 -12.23
C GLN A 172 -6.37 14.20 -13.01
N LEU A 173 -5.36 13.57 -12.40
CA LEU A 173 -4.63 12.46 -12.99
C LEU A 173 -4.42 11.33 -11.98
N LEU A 174 -4.27 10.12 -12.53
CA LEU A 174 -3.90 8.95 -11.77
C LEU A 174 -2.38 8.95 -11.58
N LEU A 175 -1.92 8.84 -10.34
CA LEU A 175 -0.50 8.69 -10.00
C LEU A 175 -0.24 7.28 -9.47
N LEU A 176 0.76 6.62 -10.01
CA LEU A 176 1.21 5.31 -9.57
C LEU A 176 2.61 5.42 -8.96
N LEU A 177 2.78 4.93 -7.73
CA LEU A 177 4.09 4.60 -7.19
C LEU A 177 4.36 3.13 -7.46
N HIS A 178 5.44 2.80 -8.17
CA HIS A 178 5.82 1.44 -8.57
C HIS A 178 7.32 1.18 -8.33
N HIS A 179 7.80 -0.02 -8.65
CA HIS A 179 9.17 -0.48 -8.35
C HIS A 179 9.58 -0.21 -6.89
N LEU A 180 8.67 -0.45 -5.94
CA LEU A 180 8.95 -0.22 -4.52
C LEU A 180 9.99 -1.21 -4.01
N GLY A 181 11.14 -0.71 -3.56
CA GLY A 181 12.21 -1.52 -3.01
C GLY A 181 12.87 -0.90 -1.78
N GLN A 182 13.47 -1.75 -0.96
CA GLN A 182 14.14 -1.34 0.26
C GLN A 182 15.49 -2.02 0.39
N ALA A 183 16.50 -1.22 0.71
CA ALA A 183 17.78 -1.68 1.25
C ALA A 183 17.84 -1.30 2.74
N GLY A 184 18.64 -2.02 3.52
CA GLY A 184 18.75 -1.82 4.96
C GLY A 184 19.16 -0.40 5.32
N LEU A 185 18.54 0.18 6.34
CA LEU A 185 18.84 1.55 6.83
C LEU A 185 18.67 2.69 5.80
N LEU A 186 18.14 2.40 4.61
CA LEU A 186 17.84 3.39 3.58
C LEU A 186 16.34 3.60 3.47
N PRO A 187 15.89 4.79 3.02
CA PRO A 187 14.49 5.02 2.68
C PRO A 187 14.02 4.07 1.59
N ILE A 188 12.71 3.80 1.55
CA ILE A 188 12.10 3.04 0.46
C ILE A 188 12.25 3.83 -0.83
N ARG A 189 12.82 3.17 -1.85
CA ARG A 189 12.87 3.67 -3.22
C ARG A 189 11.57 3.30 -3.93
N TYR A 190 11.11 4.18 -4.79
CA TYR A 190 10.00 3.94 -5.71
C TYR A 190 10.18 4.82 -6.95
N GLU A 191 9.46 4.47 -8.01
CA GLU A 191 9.31 5.28 -9.21
C GLU A 191 7.88 5.80 -9.30
N GLN A 192 7.71 6.88 -10.08
CA GLN A 192 6.43 7.55 -10.26
C GLN A 192 6.08 7.59 -11.74
N ILE A 193 4.84 7.25 -12.05
CA ILE A 193 4.26 7.44 -13.37
C ILE A 193 2.83 7.96 -13.22
N THR A 194 2.44 8.86 -14.12
CA THR A 194 1.10 9.45 -14.15
C THR A 194 0.35 9.03 -15.40
N PHE A 195 -0.96 8.86 -15.27
CA PHE A 195 -1.86 8.53 -16.38
C PHE A 195 -2.98 9.56 -16.46
N SER A 196 -3.18 10.11 -17.66
CA SER A 196 -4.32 10.98 -18.00
C SER A 196 -5.53 10.17 -18.48
N SER A 197 -5.37 8.86 -18.74
CA SER A 197 -6.41 7.96 -19.22
C SER A 197 -6.40 6.61 -18.45
N TRP A 198 -7.59 6.06 -18.25
CA TRP A 198 -7.84 4.73 -17.70
C TRP A 198 -7.36 3.65 -18.66
N GLN A 199 -7.55 3.83 -19.96
CA GLN A 199 -7.02 2.90 -20.96
C GLN A 199 -5.50 2.83 -20.90
N ASP A 200 -4.80 3.96 -20.76
CA ASP A 200 -3.33 4.00 -20.68
C ASP A 200 -2.84 3.23 -19.45
N TRP A 201 -3.47 3.46 -18.30
CA TRP A 201 -3.16 2.70 -17.08
C TRP A 201 -3.45 1.20 -17.25
N GLN A 202 -4.57 0.84 -17.88
CA GLN A 202 -4.91 -0.55 -18.14
C GLN A 202 -3.90 -1.22 -19.09
N GLN A 203 -3.44 -0.52 -20.12
CA GLN A 203 -2.44 -1.00 -21.07
C GLN A 203 -1.07 -1.16 -20.39
N TRP A 204 -0.64 -0.14 -19.64
CA TRP A 204 0.61 -0.20 -18.86
C TRP A 204 0.60 -1.37 -17.87
N ARG A 205 -0.54 -1.62 -17.22
CA ARG A 205 -0.68 -2.76 -16.30
C ARG A 205 -0.52 -4.13 -16.98
N GLN A 206 -0.76 -4.20 -18.28
CA GLN A 206 -0.68 -5.44 -19.06
C GLN A 206 0.67 -5.65 -19.75
N SER A 207 1.47 -4.60 -19.98
CA SER A 207 2.79 -4.77 -20.61
C SER A 207 3.73 -5.59 -19.72
N VAL A 208 4.76 -6.16 -20.35
CA VAL A 208 5.78 -6.96 -19.67
C VAL A 208 7.00 -6.06 -19.53
N GLU A 209 7.36 -5.71 -18.29
CA GLU A 209 8.66 -5.11 -18.01
C GLU A 209 9.45 -6.04 -17.11
N SER A 210 10.71 -6.25 -17.48
CA SER A 210 11.70 -6.94 -16.66
C SER A 210 12.21 -5.96 -15.61
N GLY A 211 11.76 -6.10 -14.37
CA GLY A 211 12.20 -5.23 -13.28
C GLY A 211 13.72 -5.30 -13.10
N CYS A 212 14.38 -4.14 -13.18
CA CYS A 212 15.82 -4.03 -12.96
C CYS A 212 16.11 -3.87 -11.46
N SER A 213 17.05 -4.66 -10.93
CA SER A 213 17.55 -4.46 -9.57
C SER A 213 18.38 -3.18 -9.52
N VAL A 214 18.00 -2.25 -8.64
CA VAL A 214 18.74 -0.99 -8.49
C VAL A 214 19.78 -1.14 -7.40
N CYS A 215 21.03 -0.90 -7.74
CA CYS A 215 22.16 -0.99 -6.83
C CYS A 215 22.20 0.18 -5.84
N VAL A 216 22.69 -0.11 -4.64
CA VAL A 216 23.04 0.90 -3.63
C VAL A 216 24.32 1.62 -4.06
N THR A 217 24.30 2.95 -4.03
CA THR A 217 25.47 3.76 -4.40
C THR A 217 26.51 3.79 -3.29
N SER A 218 27.74 4.19 -3.61
CA SER A 218 28.82 4.38 -2.62
C SER A 218 28.44 5.40 -1.52
N ALA A 219 27.74 6.48 -1.89
CA ALA A 219 27.24 7.47 -0.94
C ALA A 219 26.18 6.88 -0.01
N GLN A 220 25.27 6.05 -0.53
CA GLN A 220 24.26 5.36 0.27
C GLN A 220 24.88 4.31 1.20
N ALA A 221 25.88 3.56 0.72
CA ALA A 221 26.65 2.63 1.53
C ALA A 221 27.33 3.34 2.71
N LYS A 222 27.96 4.48 2.46
CA LYS A 222 28.54 5.33 3.50
C LYS A 222 27.47 5.80 4.50
N HIS A 223 26.30 6.22 4.03
CA HIS A 223 25.18 6.62 4.88
C HIS A 223 24.68 5.47 5.77
N GLN A 224 24.62 4.22 5.27
CA GLN A 224 24.26 3.06 6.08
C GLN A 224 25.27 2.84 7.22
N GLN A 225 26.57 2.92 6.93
CA GLN A 225 27.62 2.81 7.94
C GLN A 225 27.53 3.92 9.00
N GLN A 226 27.30 5.16 8.57
CA GLN A 226 27.06 6.30 9.48
C GLN A 226 25.81 6.08 10.34
N SER A 227 24.75 5.51 9.76
CA SER A 227 23.51 5.19 10.48
C SER A 227 23.74 4.13 11.56
N ILE A 228 24.59 3.13 11.30
CA ILE A 228 24.98 2.13 12.32
C ILE A 228 25.77 2.81 13.44
N ALA A 229 26.81 3.57 13.11
CA ALA A 229 27.63 4.25 14.11
C ALA A 229 26.79 5.18 15.01
N PHE A 230 25.91 5.99 14.38
CA PHE A 230 24.98 6.86 15.08
C PHE A 230 24.00 6.07 15.96
N GLY A 231 23.39 5.02 15.41
CA GLY A 231 22.42 4.18 16.13
C GLY A 231 23.03 3.49 17.35
N LEU A 232 24.28 3.03 17.25
CA LEU A 232 25.02 2.43 18.37
C LEU A 232 25.41 3.47 19.42
N HIS A 233 25.93 4.63 18.99
CA HIS A 233 26.31 5.73 19.88
C HIS A 233 25.12 6.20 20.72
N HIS A 234 23.96 6.38 20.08
CA HIS A 234 22.72 6.76 20.75
C HIS A 234 21.94 5.57 21.33
N ARG A 235 22.55 4.37 21.39
CA ARG A 235 21.99 3.19 22.07
C ARG A 235 20.57 2.83 21.62
N GLN A 236 20.29 3.01 20.33
CA GLN A 236 18.97 2.73 19.77
C GLN A 236 18.66 1.21 19.83
N PRO A 237 17.44 0.79 20.25
CA PRO A 237 17.16 -0.61 20.57
C PRO A 237 17.45 -1.60 19.43
N ASN A 238 17.08 -1.27 18.20
CA ASN A 238 17.31 -2.16 17.05
C ASN A 238 18.81 -2.37 16.77
N PHE A 239 19.61 -1.31 16.86
CA PHE A 239 21.05 -1.38 16.63
C PHE A 239 21.75 -2.17 17.74
N LEU A 240 21.38 -1.95 19.01
CA LEU A 240 21.89 -2.74 20.14
C LEU A 240 21.52 -4.23 20.00
N ARG A 241 20.30 -4.53 19.54
CA ARG A 241 19.86 -5.92 19.30
C ARG A 241 20.72 -6.61 18.23
N TRP A 242 20.92 -5.98 17.07
CA TRP A 242 21.77 -6.56 16.02
C TRP A 242 23.23 -6.66 16.48
N GLN A 243 23.74 -5.65 17.18
CA GLN A 243 25.08 -5.66 17.76
C GLN A 243 25.30 -6.81 18.74
N ALA A 244 24.33 -7.08 19.61
CA ALA A 244 24.41 -8.20 20.56
C ALA A 244 24.49 -9.55 19.82
N GLN A 245 23.71 -9.73 18.74
CA GLN A 245 23.81 -10.93 17.91
C GLN A 245 25.20 -11.09 17.27
N CYS A 246 25.76 -9.99 16.76
CA CYS A 246 27.12 -9.96 16.21
C CYS A 246 28.17 -10.35 17.27
N TYR A 247 28.09 -9.79 18.48
CA TYR A 247 29.02 -10.08 19.58
C TYR A 247 29.00 -11.54 20.01
N LEU A 248 27.80 -12.12 20.14
CA LEU A 248 27.65 -13.56 20.44
C LEU A 248 28.24 -14.48 19.35
N SER A 249 28.54 -13.93 18.17
CA SER A 249 29.17 -14.64 17.06
C SER A 249 30.62 -14.17 16.81
N GLY A 250 31.23 -13.42 17.73
CA GLY A 250 32.62 -12.96 17.60
C GLY A 250 32.84 -12.01 16.42
N THR A 251 31.91 -11.08 16.19
CA THR A 251 32.04 -9.97 15.22
C THR A 251 31.32 -8.72 15.74
N ASN A 252 31.32 -7.64 14.96
CA ASN A 252 30.69 -6.37 15.28
C ASN A 252 29.76 -5.92 14.13
N LEU A 253 28.67 -5.21 14.45
CA LEU A 253 27.72 -4.72 13.45
C LEU A 253 28.37 -3.81 12.39
N MET A 254 29.37 -3.01 12.77
CA MET A 254 30.15 -2.15 11.86
C MET A 254 31.09 -2.94 10.93
N GLN A 255 31.39 -4.19 11.26
CA GLN A 255 32.27 -5.06 10.46
C GLN A 255 31.49 -5.93 9.48
N LEU A 256 30.15 -5.84 9.47
CA LEU A 256 29.35 -6.63 8.53
C LEU A 256 29.66 -6.19 7.10
N PRO A 257 29.80 -7.14 6.16
CA PRO A 257 29.95 -6.82 4.75
C PRO A 257 28.79 -5.96 4.25
N GLN A 258 29.10 -5.01 3.36
CA GLN A 258 28.12 -4.07 2.81
C GLN A 258 26.88 -4.76 2.23
N TRP A 259 27.08 -5.91 1.58
CA TRP A 259 25.98 -6.67 0.98
C TRP A 259 24.98 -7.20 2.01
N VAL A 260 25.34 -7.36 3.29
CA VAL A 260 24.42 -7.75 4.37
C VAL A 260 23.44 -6.62 4.69
N LEU A 261 23.89 -5.36 4.58
CA LEU A 261 23.02 -4.18 4.71
C LEU A 261 22.12 -3.99 3.48
N GLY A 262 22.45 -4.62 2.35
CA GLY A 262 21.74 -4.52 1.08
C GLY A 262 22.59 -3.78 0.07
N ASP A 263 22.97 -4.46 -1.00
CA ASP A 263 23.66 -3.93 -2.17
C ASP A 263 22.69 -3.58 -3.31
N VAL A 264 21.45 -4.04 -3.23
CA VAL A 264 20.34 -3.67 -4.10
C VAL A 264 19.09 -3.31 -3.31
N PHE A 265 18.20 -2.51 -3.90
CA PHE A 265 16.87 -2.27 -3.36
C PHE A 265 15.98 -3.48 -3.63
N GLU A 266 15.68 -4.25 -2.58
CA GLU A 266 14.96 -5.52 -2.70
C GLU A 266 13.45 -5.33 -2.65
N THR A 267 12.75 -6.21 -3.38
CA THR A 267 11.30 -6.31 -3.35
C THR A 267 10.90 -7.74 -2.96
N PRO A 268 9.83 -7.90 -2.17
CA PRO A 268 9.01 -6.87 -1.55
C PRO A 268 9.65 -6.21 -0.32
N ILE A 269 9.17 -5.00 -0.02
CA ILE A 269 9.38 -4.32 1.25
C ILE A 269 8.58 -4.98 2.38
N SER A 270 9.09 -4.90 3.61
CA SER A 270 8.45 -5.45 4.81
C SER A 270 8.22 -4.35 5.86
N SER A 271 7.43 -4.63 6.89
CA SER A 271 7.15 -3.63 7.93
C SER A 271 8.32 -3.39 8.87
N ASN A 272 9.28 -4.32 8.93
CA ASN A 272 10.50 -4.21 9.72
C ASN A 272 11.74 -4.03 8.84
N SER A 273 12.88 -3.78 9.48
CA SER A 273 14.14 -3.56 8.78
C SER A 273 14.61 -4.85 8.08
N PRO A 274 15.15 -4.78 6.84
CA PRO A 274 15.79 -5.93 6.21
C PRO A 274 16.91 -6.55 7.07
N LEU A 275 17.55 -5.78 7.95
CA LEU A 275 18.58 -6.28 8.87
C LEU A 275 18.04 -7.32 9.85
N ASP A 276 16.74 -7.31 10.15
CA ASP A 276 16.13 -8.27 11.09
C ASP A 276 16.25 -9.71 10.63
N TRP A 277 16.26 -9.96 9.32
CA TRP A 277 16.47 -11.29 8.76
C TRP A 277 17.88 -11.45 8.18
N ARG A 278 18.47 -10.38 7.63
CA ARG A 278 19.81 -10.42 6.99
C ARG A 278 20.94 -10.66 7.99
N VAL A 279 20.92 -10.00 9.15
CA VAL A 279 21.96 -10.16 10.18
C VAL A 279 22.01 -11.59 10.72
N PRO A 280 20.93 -12.17 11.28
CA PRO A 280 21.00 -13.52 11.83
C PRO A 280 21.31 -14.58 10.75
N LEU A 281 20.83 -14.39 9.52
CA LEU A 281 21.14 -15.30 8.42
C LEU A 281 22.61 -15.23 8.00
N TYR A 282 23.20 -14.03 7.94
CA TYR A 282 24.63 -13.85 7.70
C TYR A 282 25.47 -14.50 8.80
N LEU A 283 25.10 -14.31 10.07
CA LEU A 283 25.83 -14.89 11.20
C LEU A 283 25.76 -16.42 11.19
N TRP A 284 24.62 -17.00 10.80
CA TRP A 284 24.53 -18.44 10.55
C TRP A 284 25.48 -18.87 9.43
N TRP A 285 25.48 -18.14 8.31
CA TRP A 285 26.29 -18.49 7.14
C TRP A 285 27.80 -18.40 7.43
N ARG A 286 28.24 -17.40 8.20
CA ARG A 286 29.65 -17.28 8.65
C ARG A 286 30.11 -18.49 9.47
N LYS A 287 29.21 -19.14 10.22
CA LYS A 287 29.51 -20.38 10.96
C LYS A 287 29.49 -21.64 10.07
N HIS A 288 28.97 -21.53 8.85
CA HIS A 288 28.81 -22.64 7.90
C HIS A 288 29.28 -22.23 6.49
N PRO A 289 30.55 -21.86 6.30
CA PRO A 289 31.05 -21.35 5.01
C PRO A 289 30.93 -22.37 3.87
N LEU A 290 30.94 -23.67 4.19
CA LEU A 290 30.80 -24.77 3.23
C LEU A 290 29.35 -25.31 3.13
N ALA A 291 28.35 -24.52 3.55
CA ALA A 291 26.96 -24.94 3.49
C ALA A 291 26.52 -25.23 2.06
N THR A 292 25.92 -26.41 1.87
CA THR A 292 25.26 -26.79 0.61
C THR A 292 24.02 -25.93 0.36
N ALA A 293 23.56 -25.85 -0.89
CA ALA A 293 22.31 -25.15 -1.24
C ALA A 293 21.11 -25.61 -0.40
N ARG A 294 21.04 -26.91 -0.05
CA ARG A 294 19.99 -27.47 0.81
C ARG A 294 20.07 -26.93 2.24
N GLN A 295 21.27 -26.79 2.79
CA GLN A 295 21.50 -26.19 4.12
C GLN A 295 21.17 -24.69 4.11
N CYS A 296 21.55 -23.96 3.05
CA CYS A 296 21.17 -22.55 2.90
C CYS A 296 19.64 -22.38 2.83
N GLN A 297 18.94 -23.24 2.09
CA GLN A 297 17.48 -23.24 2.03
C GLN A 297 16.87 -23.54 3.42
N PHE A 298 17.43 -24.50 4.16
CA PHE A 298 17.01 -24.79 5.53
C PHE A 298 17.20 -23.57 6.44
N ALA A 299 18.37 -22.94 6.42
CA ALA A 299 18.64 -21.74 7.20
C ALA A 299 17.71 -20.58 6.84
N TRP A 300 17.44 -20.36 5.55
CA TRP A 300 16.47 -19.37 5.09
C TRP A 300 15.10 -19.61 5.71
N THR A 301 14.58 -20.84 5.63
CA THR A 301 13.25 -21.17 6.14
C THR A 301 13.15 -21.11 7.67
N ARG A 302 14.24 -21.37 8.39
CA ARG A 302 14.25 -21.44 9.87
C ARG A 302 14.73 -20.17 10.56
N ILE A 303 15.56 -19.37 9.91
CA ILE A 303 16.24 -18.22 10.51
C ILE A 303 15.81 -16.92 9.83
N GLY A 304 15.91 -16.84 8.50
CA GLY A 304 15.63 -15.60 7.77
C GLY A 304 14.14 -15.31 7.67
N LEU A 305 13.40 -16.20 7.00
CA LEU A 305 12.00 -16.03 6.68
C LEU A 305 11.09 -15.73 7.89
N PRO A 306 11.24 -16.39 9.06
CA PRO A 306 10.40 -16.12 10.23
C PRO A 306 10.59 -14.71 10.83
N GLN A 307 11.69 -14.02 10.52
CA GLN A 307 11.96 -12.66 11.01
C GLN A 307 11.29 -11.58 10.16
N ILE A 308 10.77 -11.92 8.98
CA ILE A 308 10.13 -10.95 8.09
C ILE A 308 8.72 -10.66 8.58
N LYS A 309 8.48 -9.41 9.00
CA LYS A 309 7.14 -8.94 9.35
C LYS A 309 6.44 -8.42 8.09
N TRP A 310 5.73 -9.33 7.44
CA TRP A 310 4.93 -9.03 6.26
C TRP A 310 3.90 -7.93 6.53
N LEU A 311 3.62 -7.14 5.50
CA LEU A 311 2.57 -6.14 5.57
C LEU A 311 1.19 -6.81 5.70
N PRO A 312 0.20 -6.21 6.37
CA PRO A 312 -1.07 -6.89 6.68
C PRO A 312 -1.86 -7.35 5.45
N ASN A 313 -1.86 -6.54 4.41
CA ASN A 313 -2.41 -6.80 3.08
C ASN A 313 -1.53 -7.70 2.21
N MET A 314 -0.30 -7.98 2.66
CA MET A 314 0.60 -8.97 2.09
C MET A 314 0.55 -10.32 2.82
N VAL A 315 -0.37 -10.50 3.78
CA VAL A 315 -0.81 -11.85 4.18
C VAL A 315 -1.59 -12.41 3.00
N LEU A 316 -0.84 -12.82 2.00
CA LEU A 316 -1.29 -13.29 0.71
C LEU A 316 -2.04 -14.59 0.97
N SER A 317 -3.35 -14.58 0.73
CA SER A 317 -4.12 -15.82 0.59
C SER A 317 -3.65 -16.67 -0.60
N ASP A 318 -2.72 -16.17 -1.42
CA ASP A 318 -2.11 -16.87 -2.55
C ASP A 318 -0.70 -17.38 -2.19
N MET A 319 -0.60 -18.69 -1.91
CA MET A 319 0.66 -19.36 -1.59
C MET A 319 1.70 -19.26 -2.71
N ASN A 320 1.30 -19.12 -3.97
CA ASN A 320 2.24 -19.04 -5.09
C ASN A 320 3.00 -17.71 -5.09
N VAL A 321 2.32 -16.62 -4.74
CA VAL A 321 2.96 -15.29 -4.63
C VAL A 321 3.93 -15.28 -3.45
N GLN A 322 3.55 -15.85 -2.30
CA GLN A 322 4.45 -16.00 -1.16
C GLN A 322 5.71 -16.80 -1.54
N LYS A 323 5.53 -17.94 -2.20
CA LYS A 323 6.65 -18.78 -2.65
C LYS A 323 7.61 -17.99 -3.55
N ARG A 324 7.10 -17.30 -4.58
CA ARG A 324 7.93 -16.48 -5.49
C ARG A 324 8.72 -15.40 -4.75
N ILE A 325 8.06 -14.68 -3.84
CA ILE A 325 8.67 -13.63 -3.02
C ILE A 325 9.83 -14.18 -2.20
N THR A 326 9.57 -15.26 -1.45
CA THR A 326 10.56 -15.85 -0.56
C THR A 326 11.74 -16.44 -1.33
N THR A 327 11.49 -17.03 -2.50
CA THR A 327 12.55 -17.49 -3.41
C THR A 327 13.41 -16.33 -3.91
N ARG A 328 12.83 -15.19 -4.28
CA ARG A 328 13.60 -14.03 -4.76
C ARG A 328 14.53 -13.47 -3.67
N LEU A 329 14.03 -13.30 -2.45
CA LEU A 329 14.85 -12.83 -1.32
C LEU A 329 15.97 -13.82 -0.98
N PHE A 330 15.67 -15.12 -1.01
CA PHE A 330 16.67 -16.18 -0.85
C PHE A 330 17.77 -16.09 -1.91
N GLN A 331 17.39 -16.00 -3.19
CA GLN A 331 18.33 -15.94 -4.31
C GLN A 331 19.19 -14.68 -4.27
N ASN A 332 18.60 -13.53 -3.92
CA ASN A 332 19.34 -12.29 -3.78
C ASN A 332 20.39 -12.37 -2.65
N PHE A 333 20.03 -12.99 -1.52
CA PHE A 333 20.94 -13.11 -0.38
C PHE A 333 22.05 -14.13 -0.65
N PHE A 334 21.72 -15.34 -1.10
CA PHE A 334 22.66 -16.43 -1.38
C PHE A 334 23.17 -16.43 -2.83
N ASN A 335 23.39 -15.26 -3.42
CA ASN A 335 23.91 -15.18 -4.78
C ASN A 335 25.42 -15.57 -4.86
N ALA A 336 25.88 -15.95 -6.05
CA ALA A 336 27.27 -16.38 -6.28
C ALA A 336 28.30 -15.30 -5.90
N THR A 337 27.97 -14.02 -6.09
CA THR A 337 28.84 -12.90 -5.73
C THR A 337 29.02 -12.78 -4.21
N HIS A 338 27.99 -13.08 -3.41
CA HIS A 338 28.06 -13.08 -1.95
C HIS A 338 28.78 -14.32 -1.41
N LEU A 339 28.55 -15.48 -2.03
CA LEU A 339 29.28 -16.72 -1.74
C LEU A 339 30.80 -16.51 -1.79
N ASN A 340 31.28 -15.83 -2.84
CA ASN A 340 32.71 -15.56 -3.04
C ASN A 340 33.29 -14.47 -2.11
N ARG A 341 32.46 -13.75 -1.34
CA ARG A 341 32.89 -12.70 -0.40
C ARG A 341 32.93 -13.16 1.06
N LEU A 342 32.62 -14.44 1.31
CA LEU A 342 32.65 -15.10 2.61
C LEU A 342 33.85 -16.04 2.78
N LEU A 343 34.30 -16.63 1.68
CA LEU A 343 35.58 -17.35 1.53
C LEU A 343 36.70 -16.32 1.33
#